data_AF-A0A2S8RQW8-F1
#
_entry.id   AF-A0A2S8RQW8-F1
#
_cell.length_a   1.000
_cell.length_b   1.000
_cell.length_c   1.000
_cell.angle_alpha   90.00
_cell.angle_beta   90.00
_cell.angle_gamma   90.00
#
_symmetry.space_group_name_H-M   'P 1'
#
loop_
_entity.id
_entity.type
_entity.pdbx_description
1 polymer ?
#
loop_
_entity_poly.entity_id
_entity_poly.type
_entity_poly.pdbx_seq_one_letter_code
_entity_poly.pdbx_strand_id
1 'polypeptide(L)'
;MEETGHAIRIHGILGVFGGRPFRYTYPSGDQVEYVVTVFQCKIIGGSEVPSDSETRSIQYFGRHEMPELALPYPKDDLFRLF
;
A
#
# COMPACT_ATOMS: atom_id res chain seq x y z
N MET A 1 -6.71 -11.22 5.62
CA MET A 1 -6.92 -9.97 6.39
C MET A 1 -7.77 -9.02 5.55
N GLU A 2 -8.23 -7.89 6.09
CA GLU A 2 -9.34 -7.08 5.58
C GLU A 2 -9.32 -6.80 4.06
N GLU A 3 -8.37 -6.02 3.58
CA GLU A 3 -8.36 -5.53 2.18
C GLU A 3 -8.12 -6.60 1.11
N THR A 4 -7.16 -7.51 1.33
CA THR A 4 -6.72 -8.48 0.30
C THR A 4 -7.13 -9.92 0.58
N GLY A 5 -7.62 -10.21 1.78
CA GLY A 5 -7.88 -11.55 2.26
C GLY A 5 -6.62 -12.41 2.53
N HIS A 6 -5.44 -12.02 2.04
CA HIS A 6 -4.19 -12.77 2.27
C HIS A 6 -3.73 -12.78 3.73
N ALA A 7 -3.07 -13.88 4.09
CA ALA A 7 -2.24 -14.00 5.28
C ALA A 7 -0.78 -13.77 4.89
N ILE A 8 -0.08 -12.91 5.63
CA ILE A 8 1.28 -12.50 5.30
C ILE A 8 2.23 -12.72 6.49
N ARG A 9 3.52 -12.81 6.17
CA ARG A 9 4.63 -12.68 7.12
C ARG A 9 5.46 -11.46 6.76
N ILE A 10 5.69 -10.60 7.75
CA ILE A 10 6.54 -9.41 7.59
C ILE A 10 8.02 -9.85 7.55
N HIS A 11 8.75 -9.35 6.56
CA HIS A 11 10.19 -9.58 6.40
C HIS A 11 11.02 -8.39 6.89
N GLY A 12 10.55 -7.17 6.69
CA GLY A 12 11.26 -5.96 7.11
C GLY A 12 10.52 -4.68 6.77
N ILE A 13 11.07 -3.56 7.21
CA ILE A 13 10.59 -2.22 6.86
C ILE A 13 11.35 -1.75 5.61
N LEU A 14 10.61 -1.35 4.58
CA LEU A 14 11.16 -0.73 3.37
C LEU A 14 11.39 0.76 3.58
N GLY A 15 10.53 1.42 4.35
CA GLY A 15 10.69 2.84 4.69
C GLY A 15 9.58 3.37 5.59
N VAL A 16 9.83 4.55 6.17
CA VAL A 16 8.85 5.34 6.89
C VAL A 16 8.74 6.69 6.18
N PHE A 17 7.54 7.02 5.71
CA PHE A 17 7.28 8.19 4.87
C PHE A 17 6.24 9.10 5.51
N GLY A 18 6.37 10.41 5.31
CA GLY A 18 5.42 11.37 5.86
C GLY A 18 5.78 12.81 5.51
N GLY A 19 5.24 13.73 6.30
CA GLY A 19 5.43 15.17 6.13
C GLY A 19 4.55 15.74 5.02
N ARG A 20 4.91 16.96 4.54
CA ARG A 20 4.08 17.72 3.58
C ARG A 20 3.66 16.95 2.33
N PRO A 21 4.50 16.10 1.69
CA PRO A 21 4.10 15.33 0.51
C PRO A 21 3.01 14.26 0.78
N PHE A 22 2.78 13.94 2.06
CA PHE A 22 1.81 12.95 2.53
C PHE A 22 0.60 13.61 3.20
N ARG A 23 0.42 14.91 2.98
CA ARG A 23 -0.78 15.63 3.42
C ARG A 23 -1.84 15.56 2.34
N TYR A 24 -3.07 15.30 2.74
CA TYR A 24 -4.22 15.29 1.86
C TYR A 24 -5.36 16.12 2.45
N THR A 25 -6.02 16.90 1.60
CA THR A 25 -7.23 17.63 1.96
C THR A 25 -8.38 17.01 1.19
N TYR A 26 -9.35 16.45 1.89
CA TYR A 26 -10.56 15.89 1.30
C TYR A 26 -11.41 17.01 0.69
N PRO A 27 -12.29 16.69 -0.29
CA PRO A 27 -13.24 17.66 -0.83
C PRO A 27 -14.14 18.32 0.22
N SER A 28 -14.38 17.65 1.37
CA SER A 28 -15.09 18.22 2.53
C SER A 28 -14.35 19.37 3.21
N GLY A 29 -13.06 19.53 2.95
CA GLY A 29 -12.15 20.45 3.66
C GLY A 29 -11.39 19.78 4.81
N ASP A 30 -11.70 18.53 5.14
CA ASP A 30 -10.97 17.78 6.17
C ASP A 30 -9.53 17.56 5.74
N GLN A 31 -8.60 17.72 6.68
CA GLN A 31 -7.16 17.63 6.41
C GLN A 31 -6.55 16.50 7.23
N VAL A 32 -5.72 15.72 6.56
CA VAL A 32 -4.96 14.63 7.17
C VAL A 32 -3.49 14.72 6.74
N GLU A 33 -2.59 14.32 7.62
CA GLU A 33 -1.18 14.11 7.28
C GLU A 33 -0.78 12.70 7.70
N TYR A 34 -0.34 11.90 6.73
CA TYR A 34 0.01 10.51 6.98
C TYR A 34 1.47 10.37 7.43
N VAL A 35 1.69 9.44 8.38
CA VAL A 35 2.99 8.82 8.62
C VAL A 35 2.82 7.33 8.31
N VAL A 36 3.40 6.87 7.21
CA VAL A 36 3.21 5.53 6.67
C VAL A 36 4.48 4.71 6.82
N THR A 37 4.38 3.53 7.44
CA THR A 37 5.44 2.53 7.44
C THR A 37 5.14 1.47 6.39
N VAL A 38 6.02 1.33 5.40
CA VAL A 38 5.88 0.32 4.34
C VAL A 38 6.66 -0.92 4.74
N PHE A 39 5.97 -2.07 4.75
CA PHE A 39 6.54 -3.37 5.10
C PHE A 39 6.72 -4.24 3.87
N GLN A 40 7.87 -4.90 3.77
CA GLN A 40 8.07 -6.01 2.84
C GLN A 40 7.44 -7.27 3.42
N CYS A 41 6.51 -7.87 2.69
CA CYS A 41 5.68 -8.97 3.20
C CYS A 41 5.69 -10.15 2.22
N LYS A 42 5.76 -11.38 2.74
CA LYS A 42 5.58 -12.61 1.97
C LYS A 42 4.22 -13.21 2.27
N ILE A 43 3.46 -13.54 1.22
CA ILE A 43 2.20 -14.28 1.36
C ILE A 43 2.49 -15.69 1.85
N ILE A 44 1.77 -16.11 2.89
CA ILE A 44 1.89 -17.45 3.50
C ILE A 44 0.56 -18.23 3.50
N GLY A 45 -0.52 -17.62 2.98
CA GLY A 45 -1.83 -18.25 2.85
C GLY A 45 -2.96 -17.24 2.66
N GLY A 46 -4.19 -17.65 2.93
CA GLY A 46 -5.42 -16.83 2.77
C GLY A 46 -6.09 -16.99 1.41
N SER A 47 -7.23 -16.31 1.23
CA SER A 47 -8.02 -16.27 -0.01
C SER A 47 -8.10 -14.85 -0.54
N GLU A 48 -8.19 -14.66 -1.87
CA GLU A 48 -8.42 -13.34 -2.51
C GLU A 48 -9.88 -12.90 -2.38
N VAL A 49 -10.39 -12.78 -1.15
CA VAL A 49 -11.72 -12.22 -0.90
C VAL A 49 -11.53 -11.01 -0.01
N PRO A 50 -11.64 -9.78 -0.56
CA PRO A 50 -11.75 -8.57 0.24
C PRO A 50 -12.91 -8.74 1.22
N SER A 51 -12.73 -8.30 2.47
CA SER A 51 -13.80 -8.41 3.46
C SER A 51 -14.80 -7.26 3.42
N ASP A 52 -14.52 -6.17 2.70
CA ASP A 52 -15.34 -4.96 2.68
C ASP A 52 -15.58 -4.38 1.27
N SER A 53 -16.31 -3.26 1.24
CA SER A 53 -16.65 -2.50 0.03
C SER A 53 -15.60 -1.44 -0.36
N GLU A 54 -14.55 -1.25 0.44
CA GLU A 54 -13.51 -0.24 0.18
C GLU A 54 -12.58 -0.72 -0.95
N THR A 55 -12.35 -2.04 -1.05
CA THR A 55 -11.60 -2.64 -2.15
C THR A 55 -12.48 -2.97 -3.35
N ARG A 56 -12.23 -2.28 -4.48
CA ARG A 56 -12.93 -2.53 -5.76
C ARG A 56 -12.40 -3.74 -6.54
N SER A 57 -11.09 -3.94 -6.57
CA SER A 57 -10.42 -5.01 -7.32
C SER A 57 -8.98 -5.18 -6.87
N ILE A 58 -8.43 -6.39 -7.00
CA ILE A 58 -7.04 -6.71 -6.66
C ILE A 58 -6.35 -7.28 -7.91
N GLN A 59 -5.12 -6.83 -8.18
CA GLN A 59 -4.31 -7.33 -9.28
C GLN A 59 -2.81 -7.15 -8.98
N TYR A 60 -1.98 -8.06 -9.50
CA TYR A 60 -0.53 -7.90 -9.55
C TYR A 60 -0.09 -7.06 -10.75
N PHE A 61 0.90 -6.20 -10.56
CA PHE A 61 1.45 -5.35 -11.62
C PHE A 61 2.96 -5.52 -11.72
N GLY A 62 3.47 -5.64 -12.95
CA GLY A 62 4.91 -5.49 -13.21
C GLY A 62 5.36 -4.03 -13.01
N ARG A 63 6.67 -3.82 -12.86
CA ARG A 63 7.26 -2.48 -12.65
C ARG A 63 6.83 -1.46 -13.71
N HIS A 64 6.67 -1.87 -14.96
CA HIS A 64 6.32 -0.99 -16.06
C HIS A 64 4.80 -0.82 -16.25
N GLU A 65 3.99 -1.60 -15.53
CA GLU A 65 2.52 -1.62 -15.64
C GLU A 65 1.84 -1.04 -14.38
N MET A 66 2.64 -0.70 -13.35
CA MET A 66 2.13 -0.17 -12.09
C MET A 66 1.37 1.15 -12.32
N PRO A 67 0.13 1.29 -11.80
CA PRO A 67 -0.60 2.53 -11.86
C PRO A 67 0.07 3.63 -11.03
N GLU A 68 -0.33 4.88 -11.27
CA GLU A 68 0.05 5.98 -10.39
C GLU A 68 -0.54 5.76 -8.99
N LEU A 69 0.27 6.02 -7.96
CA LEU A 69 -0.14 5.93 -6.58
C LEU A 69 -0.60 7.31 -6.09
N ALA A 70 -1.63 7.33 -5.26
CA ALA A 70 -2.13 8.57 -4.66
C ALA A 70 -1.09 9.26 -3.76
N LEU A 71 -0.17 8.49 -3.16
CA LEU A 71 0.91 8.99 -2.31
C LEU A 71 2.27 8.78 -2.98
N PRO A 72 3.23 9.69 -2.76
CA PRO A 72 4.48 9.74 -3.53
C PRO A 72 5.55 8.77 -2.99
N TYR A 73 5.26 7.47 -3.00
CA TYR A 73 6.26 6.46 -2.63
C TYR A 73 7.35 6.34 -3.71
N PRO A 74 8.62 6.17 -3.33
CA PRO A 74 9.68 5.88 -4.30
C PRO A 74 9.42 4.52 -4.96
N LYS A 75 9.21 4.52 -6.28
CA LYS A 75 8.90 3.30 -7.04
C LYS A 75 9.98 2.22 -6.89
N ASP A 76 11.24 2.63 -6.78
CA ASP A 76 12.37 1.71 -6.65
C ASP A 76 12.32 0.91 -5.34
N ASP A 77 11.78 1.50 -4.27
CA ASP A 77 11.61 0.80 -2.98
C ASP A 77 10.53 -0.29 -3.08
N LEU A 78 9.49 -0.09 -3.90
CA LEU A 78 8.38 -1.03 -4.07
C LEU A 78 8.74 -2.29 -4.88
N PHE A 79 9.79 -2.22 -5.70
CA PHE A 79 10.27 -3.34 -6.52
C PHE A 79 11.63 -3.88 -6.03
N ARG A 80 11.99 -3.61 -4.78
CA ARG A 80 13.19 -4.16 -4.15
C ARG A 80 13.05 -5.66 -3.95
N LEU A 81 14.08 -6.40 -4.32
CA LEU A 81 14.12 -7.86 -4.14
C LEU A 81 14.17 -8.22 -2.64
N PHE A 82 13.64 -9.40 -2.32
CA PHE A 82 13.74 -10.03 -0.99
C PHE A 82 15.15 -10.51 -0.69
#